data_AF-A0A1V4UND1-F1
#
_entry.id   AF-A0A1V4UND1-F1
#
_cell.length_a   1.000
_cell.length_b   1.000
_cell.length_c   1.000
_cell.angle_alpha   90.00
_cell.angle_beta   90.00
_cell.angle_gamma   90.00
#
_symmetry.space_group_name_H-M   'P 1'
#
loop_
_entity.id
_entity.type
_entity.pdbx_description
1 polymer ?
#
loop_
_entity_poly.entity_id
_entity_poly.type
_entity_poly.pdbx_seq_one_letter_code
_entity_poly.pdbx_strand_id
1 'polypeptide(L)' 'MQRLNCENFPCHFPGQDCSLCFCPFYPCRDPRTGGQERDGSWSCESCLVVHRPDVAAQILDALMKGEPMALVWKRLVQLL' A
#
# COMPACT_ATOMS: atom_id res chain seq x y z
N MET A 1 9.97 0.28 -11.76
CA MET A 1 10.95 1.40 -11.79
C MET A 1 11.50 1.55 -10.38
N GLN A 2 12.72 1.11 -10.11
CA GLN A 2 13.30 1.22 -8.76
C GLN A 2 13.76 2.67 -8.54
N ARG A 3 13.24 3.34 -7.51
CA ARG A 3 13.67 4.70 -7.14
C ARG A 3 14.99 4.61 -6.36
N LEU A 4 16.09 4.32 -7.07
CA LEU A 4 17.43 4.18 -6.48
C LEU A 4 17.94 5.47 -5.78
N ASN A 5 17.33 6.62 -6.07
CA ASN A 5 17.67 7.92 -5.47
C ASN A 5 16.72 8.34 -4.34
N CYS A 6 15.82 7.47 -3.87
CA CYS A 6 15.03 7.77 -2.68
C CYS A 6 15.93 7.55 -1.46
N GLU A 7 16.20 8.59 -0.67
CA GLU A 7 17.00 8.50 0.56
C GLU A 7 16.44 7.48 1.56
N ASN A 8 15.15 7.19 1.43
CA ASN A 8 14.47 6.22 2.26
C ASN A 8 14.51 4.80 1.66
N PHE A 9 15.11 4.52 0.49
CA PHE A 9 15.08 3.18 -0.10
C PHE A 9 16.10 2.21 0.54
N PRO A 10 15.70 0.98 0.91
CA PRO A 10 14.33 0.45 0.91
C PRO A 10 13.48 1.09 2.04
N CYS A 11 12.29 1.64 1.74
CA CYS A 11 11.46 2.39 2.72
C CYS A 11 11.20 1.61 4.03
N HIS A 12 10.98 0.30 3.94
CA HIS A 12 10.77 -0.56 5.10
C HIS A 12 11.63 -1.86 5.12
N PHE A 13 11.77 -2.60 4.01
CA PHE A 13 12.52 -3.88 3.95
C PHE A 13 13.07 -4.23 2.54
N PRO A 14 14.08 -5.12 2.43
CA PRO A 14 14.62 -5.56 1.13
C PRO A 14 13.56 -6.24 0.24
N GLY A 15 13.54 -5.91 -1.06
CA GLY A 15 12.63 -6.53 -2.04
C GLY A 15 11.23 -5.91 -2.13
N GLN A 16 10.95 -4.85 -1.35
CA GLN A 16 9.68 -4.15 -1.39
C GLN A 16 9.50 -3.28 -2.66
N ASP A 17 8.26 -3.07 -3.09
CA ASP A 17 7.90 -2.05 -4.09
C ASP A 17 7.62 -0.70 -3.40
N CYS A 18 8.33 0.36 -3.80
CA CYS A 18 8.14 1.73 -3.29
C CYS A 18 7.56 2.69 -4.35
N SER A 19 6.86 2.17 -5.37
CA SER A 19 6.29 2.99 -6.44
C SER A 19 5.19 3.93 -5.93
N LEU A 20 4.52 3.54 -4.83
CA LEU A 20 3.55 4.36 -4.10
C LEU A 20 4.20 4.99 -2.87
N CYS A 21 4.30 6.33 -2.86
CA CYS A 21 4.83 7.05 -1.70
C CYS A 21 3.86 7.06 -0.51
N PHE A 22 2.57 6.93 -0.77
CA PHE A 22 1.51 6.90 0.23
C PHE A 22 0.48 5.83 -0.12
N CYS A 23 -0.11 5.19 0.90
CA CYS A 23 -1.13 4.19 0.70
C CYS A 23 -2.47 4.86 0.35
N PRO A 24 -3.03 4.64 -0.86
CA PRO A 24 -4.29 5.27 -1.27
C PRO A 24 -5.51 4.75 -0.50
N PHE A 25 -5.33 3.73 0.34
CA PHE A 25 -6.38 3.12 1.14
C PHE A 25 -6.36 3.58 2.60
N TYR A 26 -5.42 4.45 2.99
CA TYR A 26 -5.32 4.89 4.37
C TYR A 26 -6.48 5.84 4.76
N PRO A 27 -7.06 5.70 5.97
CA PRO A 27 -6.96 4.56 6.87
C PRO A 27 -7.86 3.41 6.40
N CYS A 28 -7.30 2.23 6.16
CA CYS A 28 -8.10 1.09 5.67
C CYS A 28 -8.85 0.38 6.79
N ARG A 29 -8.36 0.53 8.04
CA ARG A 29 -8.90 -0.11 9.26
C ARG A 29 -9.06 -1.62 9.16
N ASP A 30 -8.22 -2.26 8.34
CA ASP A 30 -8.22 -3.72 8.19
C ASP A 30 -6.98 -4.33 8.87
N PRO A 31 -7.15 -5.02 10.01
CA PRO A 31 -6.03 -5.58 10.77
C PRO A 31 -5.32 -6.72 10.04
N ARG A 32 -5.94 -7.36 9.03
CA ARG A 32 -5.27 -8.39 8.22
C ARG A 32 -4.08 -7.85 7.43
N THR A 33 -4.06 -6.54 7.20
CA THR A 33 -2.96 -5.87 6.52
C THR A 33 -1.70 -5.76 7.38
N GLY A 34 -1.82 -6.00 8.70
CA GLY A 34 -0.80 -5.64 9.70
C GLY A 34 -0.99 -4.24 10.30
N GLY A 35 -2.00 -3.49 9.86
CA GLY A 35 -2.36 -2.21 10.49
C GLY A 35 -3.06 -2.39 11.84
N GLN A 36 -2.92 -1.40 12.73
CA GLN A 36 -3.47 -1.44 14.09
C GLN A 36 -3.81 -0.04 14.61
N GLU A 37 -4.78 0.07 15.51
CA GLU A 37 -5.00 1.32 16.26
C GLU A 37 -3.84 1.52 17.25
N ARG A 38 -3.23 2.71 17.22
CA ARG A 38 -2.14 3.13 18.10
C ARG A 38 -2.37 4.58 18.51
N ASP A 39 -2.46 4.81 19.82
CA ASP A 39 -2.64 6.15 20.41
C ASP A 39 -3.83 6.94 19.83
N GLY A 40 -4.93 6.24 19.50
CA GLY A 40 -6.15 6.83 18.92
C GLY A 40 -6.08 7.11 17.41
N SER A 41 -5.04 6.61 16.74
CA SER A 41 -4.83 6.74 15.30
C SER A 41 -4.53 5.39 14.64
N TRP A 42 -4.97 5.19 13.41
CA TRP A 42 -4.66 3.98 12.66
C TRP A 42 -3.19 4.01 12.22
N SER A 43 -2.37 3.07 12.69
CA SER A 43 -0.99 2.88 12.26
C SER A 43 -0.90 1.78 11.20
N CYS A 44 -0.20 2.08 10.10
CA CYS A 44 0.15 1.12 9.04
C CYS A 44 1.63 0.70 9.09
N GLU A 45 2.31 0.90 10.22
CA GLU A 45 3.76 0.65 10.36
C GLU A 45 4.17 -0.80 10.00
N SER A 46 3.30 -1.78 10.23
CA SER A 46 3.53 -3.19 9.84
C SER A 46 2.77 -3.61 8.57
N CYS A 47 2.21 -2.66 7.82
CA CYS A 47 1.45 -2.95 6.60
C CYS A 47 2.35 -3.07 5.38
N LEU A 48 2.27 -4.22 4.68
CA LEU A 48 3.08 -4.50 3.50
C LEU A 48 2.27 -4.53 2.20
N VAL A 49 0.96 -4.23 2.26
CA VAL A 49 0.04 -4.43 1.13
C VAL A 49 0.47 -3.66 -0.12
N VAL A 50 0.73 -2.36 0.02
CA VAL A 50 1.15 -1.51 -1.12
C VAL A 50 2.61 -1.74 -1.53
N HIS A 51 3.35 -2.51 -0.73
CA HIS A 51 4.74 -2.87 -0.96
C HIS A 51 4.91 -4.18 -1.72
N ARG A 52 3.82 -4.93 -1.93
CA ARG A 52 3.81 -6.08 -2.80
C ARG A 52 3.82 -5.63 -4.28
N PRO A 53 4.77 -6.09 -5.12
CA PRO A 53 4.87 -5.63 -6.51
C PRO A 53 3.59 -5.87 -7.34
N ASP A 54 2.93 -7.01 -7.14
CA ASP A 54 1.70 -7.37 -7.84
C ASP A 54 0.52 -6.47 -7.45
N VAL A 55 0.46 -6.07 -6.17
CA VAL A 55 -0.55 -5.14 -5.66
C VAL A 55 -0.26 -3.72 -6.11
N ALA A 56 0.99 -3.26 -6.02
CA ALA A 56 1.41 -1.94 -6.46
C ALA A 56 1.09 -1.71 -7.95
N ALA A 57 1.37 -2.71 -8.80
CA ALA A 57 1.03 -2.66 -10.22
C ALA A 57 -0.48 -2.51 -10.46
N GLN A 58 -1.32 -3.27 -9.74
CA GLN A 58 -2.78 -3.18 -9.86
C GLN A 58 -3.31 -1.81 -9.42
N ILE A 59 -2.75 -1.23 -8.35
CA ILE A 59 -3.12 0.10 -7.87
C ILE A 59 -2.77 1.17 -8.91
N LEU A 60 -1.55 1.12 -9.46
CA LEU A 60 -1.10 2.08 -10.47
C LEU A 60 -1.94 2.00 -11.75
N ASP A 61 -2.24 0.79 -12.21
CA ASP A 61 -3.12 0.57 -13.37
C ASP A 61 -4.52 1.14 -13.14
N ALA A 62 -5.11 0.88 -11.97
CA ALA A 62 -6.41 1.43 -11.61
C ALA A 62 -6.40 2.97 -11.50
N LEU A 63 -5.32 3.56 -10.96
CA LEU A 63 -5.14 5.01 -10.92
C LEU A 63 -5.05 5.61 -12.33
N MET A 64 -4.29 4.99 -13.24
CA MET A 64 -4.19 5.43 -14.65
C MET A 64 -5.54 5.35 -15.37
N LYS A 65 -6.37 4.37 -15.01
CA LYS A 65 -7.74 4.21 -15.54
C LYS A 65 -8.77 5.11 -14.87
N GLY A 66 -8.39 5.89 -13.85
CA GLY A 66 -9.30 6.74 -13.09
C GLY A 66 -10.33 5.95 -12.26
N GLU A 67 -10.01 4.72 -11.88
CA GLU A 67 -10.91 3.90 -11.07
C GLU A 67 -11.01 4.43 -9.63
N PRO A 68 -12.19 4.39 -9.00
CA PRO A 68 -12.33 4.75 -7.58
C PRO A 68 -11.53 3.79 -6.68
N MET A 69 -10.61 4.31 -5.87
CA MET A 69 -9.77 3.50 -4.96
C MET A 69 -10.58 2.66 -3.97
N ALA A 70 -11.80 3.09 -3.62
CA ALA A 70 -12.71 2.28 -2.80
C ALA A 70 -13.12 0.97 -3.49
N LEU A 71 -13.26 0.94 -4.82
CA LEU A 71 -13.55 -0.28 -5.58
C LEU A 71 -12.31 -1.15 -5.73
N VAL A 72 -11.15 -0.53 -5.97
CA VAL A 72 -9.87 -1.23 -6.01
C VAL A 72 -9.61 -1.95 -4.68
N TRP A 73 -9.83 -1.26 -3.56
CA TRP A 73 -9.71 -1.83 -2.22
C TRP A 73 -10.64 -3.04 -2.03
N LYS A 74 -11.92 -2.93 -2.40
CA LYS A 74 -12.88 -4.04 -2.30
C LYS A 74 -12.45 -5.29 -3.06
N ARG A 75 -11.74 -5.14 -4.19
CA ARG A 75 -11.20 -6.27 -4.95
C ARG A 75 -9.94 -6.85 -4.28
N LEU A 76 -9.01 -5.99 -3.89
CA LEU A 76 -7.74 -6.42 -3.28
C LEU A 76 -7.95 -7.08 -1.92
N VAL A 77 -8.86 -6.57 -1.10
CA VAL A 77 -9.12 -7.05 0.27
C VAL A 77 -9.72 -8.46 0.32
N GLN A 78 -10.29 -8.94 -0.80
CA GLN A 78 -10.74 -10.33 -0.94
C GLN A 78 -9.59 -11.31 -1.16
N LEU A 79 -8.41 -10.81 -1.51
CA LEU A 79 -7.20 -11.59 -1.79
C LEU A 79 -6.16 -11.49 -0.66
N LEU A 80 -6.52 -10.83 0.46
CA LEU A 80 -5.75 -10.69 1.69
C LEU A 80 -6.19 -11.71 2.73
#